data_AF-A0A6L5FT20-F1
#
_entry.id   AF-A0A6L5FT20-F1
#
_cell.length_a   1.000
_cell.length_b   1.000
_cell.length_c   1.000
_cell.angle_alpha   90.00
_cell.angle_beta   90.00
_cell.angle_gamma   90.00
#
_symmetry.space_group_name_H-M   'P 1'
#
loop_
_entity.id
_entity.type
_entity.pdbx_description
1 polymer ?
#
loop_
_entity_poly.entity_id
_entity_poly.type
_entity_poly.pdbx_seq_one_letter_code
_entity_poly.pdbx_strand_id
1 'polypeptide(L)'
;MSARAICCAAPKSARNAAGRLPSNLQEKAGEPLFEPQLVSAAAGPLRLVTGVSIIPQATIAEARSTDVVFVPNVMVNGPASLRSLDRRLLEWIGKMYAQGAQLYAACGGSLVLAEAGLLDGGQATTHSSYAPLFRDQYPRVTLHPERILVQAGPGHNVVCAGGASSWQDLTLLLIARRAGTKEAIRISKIFLYQWHRDGQLPYASMIENVSHGDAVIVSCQEWIARHYDRADIVTELVRRSGLPKRTFDRRFRAATGYSPLAYIQALRIEEAKQILETSAVPVDAVGREVGYEDAASFRRLFRRLAGMAPGDYRRKFRPPNIVLKAKQTAKASPTLSLQEG
;
A
#
# COMPACT_ATOMS: atom_id res chain seq x y z
N MET A 1 19.70 -3.20 9.39
CA MET A 1 18.62 -4.19 9.59
C MET A 1 18.29 -4.78 8.24
N SER A 2 18.73 -6.02 7.98
CA SER A 2 18.71 -6.60 6.63
C SER A 2 17.36 -7.22 6.30
N ALA A 3 16.69 -6.72 5.27
CA ALA A 3 15.68 -7.51 4.60
C ALA A 3 16.39 -8.57 3.74
N ARG A 4 16.25 -9.84 4.13
CA ARG A 4 16.96 -10.99 3.53
C ARG A 4 16.01 -12.07 3.01
N ALA A 5 14.77 -11.71 2.66
CA ALA A 5 13.80 -12.67 2.17
C ALA A 5 13.40 -12.34 0.73
N ILE A 6 13.64 -13.26 -0.19
CA ILE A 6 12.91 -13.36 -1.45
C ILE A 6 12.06 -14.62 -1.33
N CYS A 7 10.74 -14.45 -1.32
CA CYS A 7 9.80 -15.55 -1.20
C CYS A 7 9.46 -16.02 -2.61
N CYS A 8 10.07 -17.08 -3.13
CA CYS A 8 9.63 -17.63 -4.41
C CYS A 8 8.37 -18.50 -4.22
N ALA A 9 7.31 -18.03 -4.87
CA ALA A 9 6.03 -18.66 -5.21
C ALA A 9 5.00 -18.98 -4.11
N ALA A 10 3.74 -18.94 -4.58
CA ALA A 10 2.49 -19.19 -3.90
C ALA A 10 2.35 -20.68 -3.51
N PRO A 11 1.40 -21.03 -2.61
CA PRO A 11 1.56 -22.07 -1.59
C PRO A 11 1.91 -23.48 -2.11
N LYS A 12 2.81 -24.15 -1.38
CA LYS A 12 3.11 -25.56 -1.52
C LYS A 12 1.90 -26.29 -0.96
N SER A 13 1.08 -26.74 -1.90
CA SER A 13 0.17 -27.86 -1.80
C SER A 13 -1.30 -27.53 -1.41
N ALA A 14 -2.14 -27.53 -2.45
CA ALA A 14 -3.41 -28.24 -2.36
C ALA A 14 -3.20 -29.79 -2.29
N ARG A 15 -1.95 -30.30 -2.38
CA ARG A 15 -1.61 -31.73 -2.32
C ARG A 15 -1.28 -32.31 -0.92
N ASN A 16 -0.65 -31.61 0.04
CA ASN A 16 -0.59 -32.10 1.43
C ASN A 16 -1.89 -31.81 2.19
N ALA A 17 -2.74 -30.96 1.62
CA ALA A 17 -4.11 -30.75 2.07
C ALA A 17 -5.13 -31.60 1.30
N ALA A 18 -4.74 -32.32 0.23
CA ALA A 18 -5.67 -33.21 -0.49
C ALA A 18 -6.19 -34.37 0.39
N GLY A 19 -5.51 -34.67 1.51
CA GLY A 19 -6.01 -35.55 2.57
C GLY A 19 -6.51 -34.84 3.84
N ARG A 20 -6.54 -33.50 3.88
CA ARG A 20 -6.93 -32.69 5.06
C ARG A 20 -8.01 -31.64 4.79
N LEU A 21 -8.29 -31.33 3.53
CA LEU A 21 -9.43 -30.51 3.13
C LEU A 21 -10.69 -31.38 3.17
N PRO A 22 -11.83 -30.84 3.62
CA PRO A 22 -13.09 -31.56 3.59
C PRO A 22 -13.38 -32.06 2.17
N SER A 23 -13.99 -33.25 2.06
CA SER A 23 -14.19 -33.98 0.79
C SER A 23 -14.92 -33.18 -0.29
N ASN A 24 -15.74 -32.20 0.09
CA ASN A 24 -16.44 -31.29 -0.83
C ASN A 24 -15.52 -30.23 -1.50
N LEU A 25 -14.25 -30.13 -1.10
CA LEU A 25 -13.23 -29.27 -1.72
C LEU A 25 -12.18 -30.06 -2.53
N GLN A 26 -12.31 -31.39 -2.61
CA GLN A 26 -11.38 -32.28 -3.29
C GLN A 26 -11.83 -32.52 -4.75
N GLU A 27 -10.99 -32.15 -5.72
CA GLU A 27 -11.06 -32.65 -7.10
C GLU A 27 -9.90 -33.64 -7.35
N LYS A 28 -9.99 -34.46 -8.41
CA LYS A 28 -8.88 -35.33 -8.84
C LYS A 28 -7.62 -34.48 -9.04
N ALA A 29 -6.60 -34.73 -8.21
CA ALA A 29 -5.40 -33.91 -8.16
C ALA A 29 -4.56 -34.04 -9.44
N GLY A 30 -4.65 -33.07 -10.35
CA GLY A 30 -3.69 -32.87 -11.44
C GLY A 30 -2.27 -32.57 -10.91
N GLU A 31 -1.27 -32.57 -11.80
CA GLU A 31 0.12 -32.25 -11.43
C GLU A 31 0.26 -30.86 -10.80
N PRO A 32 1.16 -30.68 -9.82
CA PRO A 32 1.31 -29.42 -9.12
C PRO A 32 1.88 -28.35 -10.07
N LEU A 33 1.14 -27.27 -10.26
CA LEU A 33 1.53 -26.18 -11.18
C LEU A 33 2.62 -25.26 -10.62
N PHE A 34 2.89 -25.33 -9.32
CA PHE A 34 3.86 -24.47 -8.64
C PHE A 34 4.69 -25.26 -7.63
N GLU A 35 5.99 -24.99 -7.60
CA GLU A 35 6.90 -25.46 -6.57
C GLU A 35 7.55 -24.30 -5.83
N PRO A 36 6.92 -23.76 -4.78
CA PRO A 36 7.51 -22.67 -4.02
C PRO A 36 8.69 -23.06 -3.15
N GLN A 37 9.56 -22.08 -2.98
CA GLN A 37 10.79 -22.15 -2.22
C GLN A 37 11.15 -20.77 -1.65
N LEU A 38 11.38 -20.67 -0.35
CA LEU A 38 11.94 -19.48 0.26
C LEU A 38 13.45 -19.46 0.03
N VAL A 39 13.92 -18.43 -0.68
CA VAL A 39 15.32 -18.27 -1.05
C VAL A 39 15.91 -17.07 -0.32
N SER A 40 17.12 -17.22 0.18
CA SER A 40 17.81 -16.19 0.95
C SER A 40 19.27 -16.02 0.53
N ALA A 41 19.91 -14.93 0.96
CA ALA A 41 21.31 -14.69 0.63
C ALA A 41 22.29 -15.66 1.34
N ALA A 42 21.89 -16.21 2.49
CA ALA A 42 22.73 -17.07 3.32
C ALA A 42 21.86 -18.04 4.12
N ALA A 43 22.39 -19.23 4.40
CA ALA A 43 21.70 -20.24 5.17
C ALA A 43 21.43 -19.79 6.62
N GLY A 44 20.43 -20.42 7.24
CA GLY A 44 20.06 -20.19 8.65
C GLY A 44 18.81 -19.31 8.83
N PRO A 45 18.40 -19.07 10.09
CA PRO A 45 17.16 -18.37 10.39
C PRO A 45 17.18 -16.90 9.94
N LEU A 46 16.11 -16.47 9.29
CA LEU A 46 15.83 -15.07 8.97
C LEU A 46 14.85 -14.49 9.98
N ARG A 47 15.29 -13.48 10.73
CA ARG A 47 14.40 -12.73 11.63
C ARG A 47 13.60 -11.70 10.86
N LEU A 48 12.28 -11.82 10.90
CA LEU A 48 11.33 -10.88 10.31
C LEU A 48 11.14 -9.67 11.21
N VAL A 49 10.58 -8.59 10.65
CA VAL A 49 10.24 -7.37 11.41
C VAL A 49 9.26 -7.63 12.56
N THR A 50 8.45 -8.68 12.44
CA THR A 50 7.50 -9.12 13.49
C THR A 50 8.19 -9.81 14.67
N GLY A 51 9.51 -10.04 14.60
CA GLY A 51 10.28 -10.78 15.60
C GLY A 51 10.27 -12.30 15.39
N VAL A 52 9.38 -12.82 14.54
CA VAL A 52 9.34 -14.23 14.14
C VAL A 52 10.53 -14.58 13.26
N SER A 53 11.08 -15.78 13.42
CA SER A 53 12.13 -16.30 12.54
C SER A 53 11.57 -17.33 11.57
N ILE A 54 12.03 -17.28 10.31
CA ILE A 54 11.71 -18.27 9.27
C ILE A 54 13.00 -18.90 8.75
N ILE A 55 12.94 -20.18 8.35
CA ILE A 55 14.10 -20.89 7.80
C ILE A 55 13.92 -21.00 6.29
N PRO A 56 14.80 -20.36 5.49
CA PRO A 56 14.84 -20.52 4.04
C PRO A 56 15.08 -21.97 3.63
N GLN A 57 14.43 -22.41 2.56
CA GLN A 57 14.66 -23.75 2.02
C GLN A 57 15.88 -23.81 1.09
N ALA A 58 16.36 -22.67 0.60
CA ALA A 58 17.60 -22.56 -0.14
C ALA A 58 18.26 -21.20 -0.02
N THR A 59 19.51 -21.16 -0.45
CA THR A 59 20.29 -19.95 -0.70
C THR A 59 20.26 -19.59 -2.18
N ILE A 60 20.62 -18.34 -2.49
CA ILE A 60 20.81 -17.86 -3.87
C ILE A 60 21.91 -18.61 -4.64
N ALA A 61 22.82 -19.32 -3.95
CA ALA A 61 23.84 -20.14 -4.59
C ALA A 61 23.29 -21.49 -5.08
N GLU A 62 22.27 -22.02 -4.39
CA GLU A 62 21.60 -23.28 -4.70
C GLU A 62 20.48 -23.09 -5.72
N ALA A 63 19.70 -22.00 -5.60
CA ALA A 63 18.61 -21.67 -6.52
C ALA A 63 19.16 -21.04 -7.82
N ARG A 64 19.65 -21.87 -8.76
CA ARG A 64 20.35 -21.41 -9.97
C ARG A 64 19.45 -21.02 -11.15
N SER A 65 18.18 -21.40 -11.12
CA SER A 65 17.17 -21.09 -12.14
C SER A 65 15.78 -21.18 -11.53
N THR A 66 14.84 -20.36 -12.01
CA THR A 66 13.42 -20.44 -11.66
C THR A 66 12.57 -19.74 -12.72
N ASP A 67 11.31 -20.14 -12.87
CA ASP A 67 10.36 -19.49 -13.78
C ASP A 67 9.78 -18.18 -13.22
N VAL A 68 9.77 -18.05 -11.89
CA VAL A 68 9.11 -16.94 -11.19
C VAL A 68 9.92 -16.54 -9.96
N VAL A 69 10.22 -15.25 -9.86
CA VAL A 69 10.74 -14.63 -8.65
C VAL A 69 9.67 -13.75 -8.04
N PHE A 70 9.33 -14.01 -6.78
CA PHE A 70 8.42 -13.16 -6.03
C PHE A 70 9.20 -12.41 -4.93
N VAL A 71 9.23 -11.10 -5.04
CA VAL A 71 9.91 -10.20 -4.13
C VAL A 71 8.89 -9.71 -3.10
N PRO A 72 8.98 -10.17 -1.84
CA PRO A 72 8.00 -9.83 -0.81
C PRO A 72 8.18 -8.38 -0.36
N ASN A 73 7.31 -7.95 0.54
CA ASN A 73 7.46 -6.64 1.17
C ASN A 73 8.80 -6.56 1.93
N VAL A 74 9.54 -5.49 1.66
CA VAL A 74 10.74 -5.09 2.37
C VAL A 74 10.48 -3.78 3.08
N MET A 75 10.81 -3.71 4.38
CA MET A 75 10.71 -2.46 5.13
C MET A 75 11.85 -1.51 4.73
N VAL A 76 11.47 -0.36 4.18
CA VAL A 76 12.41 0.68 3.75
C VAL A 76 12.06 1.99 4.45
N ASN A 77 12.92 2.47 5.34
CA ASN A 77 12.66 3.68 6.13
C ASN A 77 13.30 4.95 5.54
N GLY A 78 13.88 4.84 4.34
CA GLY A 78 14.54 5.94 3.65
C GLY A 78 15.73 5.47 2.79
N PRO A 79 16.50 6.41 2.23
CA PRO A 79 17.61 6.11 1.32
C PRO A 79 18.70 5.21 1.93
N ALA A 80 18.94 5.32 3.24
CA ALA A 80 19.90 4.47 3.93
C ALA A 80 19.49 2.98 3.93
N SER A 81 18.19 2.70 4.06
CA SER A 81 17.66 1.33 3.99
C SER A 81 17.85 0.74 2.60
N LEU A 82 17.63 1.53 1.54
CA LEU A 82 17.86 1.09 0.15
C LEU A 82 19.33 0.73 -0.09
N ARG A 83 20.25 1.61 0.35
CA ARG A 83 21.70 1.33 0.24
C ARG A 83 22.11 0.05 0.95
N SER A 84 21.42 -0.30 2.04
CA SER A 84 21.69 -1.50 2.84
C SER A 84 21.10 -2.81 2.29
N LEU A 85 20.37 -2.77 1.17
CA LEU A 85 19.89 -3.98 0.50
C LEU A 85 21.08 -4.86 0.08
N ASP A 86 20.93 -6.18 0.26
CA ASP A 86 21.99 -7.15 -0.03
C ASP A 86 22.22 -7.23 -1.54
N ARG A 87 23.38 -6.78 -2.01
CA ARG A 87 23.71 -6.70 -3.44
C ARG A 87 23.68 -8.06 -4.12
N ARG A 88 24.01 -9.13 -3.39
CA ARG A 88 23.96 -10.50 -3.91
C ARG A 88 22.52 -10.92 -4.25
N LEU A 89 21.52 -10.43 -3.51
CA LEU A 89 20.11 -10.66 -3.82
C LEU A 89 19.68 -9.88 -5.07
N LEU A 90 20.09 -8.62 -5.20
CA LEU A 90 19.77 -7.80 -6.38
C LEU A 90 20.35 -8.41 -7.66
N GLU A 91 21.63 -8.82 -7.61
CA GLU A 91 22.32 -9.50 -8.70
C GLU A 91 21.63 -10.84 -9.05
N TRP A 92 21.24 -11.61 -8.03
CA TRP A 92 20.52 -12.87 -8.25
C TRP A 92 19.16 -12.65 -8.92
N ILE A 93 18.37 -11.66 -8.48
CA ILE A 93 17.10 -11.31 -9.14
C ILE A 93 17.34 -10.91 -10.61
N GLY A 94 18.35 -10.06 -10.86
CA GLY A 94 18.71 -9.65 -12.22
C GLY A 94 19.12 -10.85 -13.09
N LYS A 95 19.87 -11.80 -12.54
CA LYS A 95 20.23 -13.04 -13.23
C LYS A 95 19.01 -13.90 -13.56
N MET A 96 18.08 -14.10 -12.62
CA MET A 96 16.86 -14.87 -12.88
C MET A 96 16.02 -14.20 -13.97
N TYR A 97 15.89 -12.87 -13.93
CA TYR A 97 15.18 -12.11 -14.95
C TYR A 97 15.81 -12.27 -16.34
N ALA A 98 17.13 -12.16 -16.44
CA ALA A 98 17.87 -12.36 -17.69
C ALA A 98 17.73 -13.78 -18.25
N GLN A 99 17.48 -14.77 -17.38
CA GLN A 99 17.18 -16.16 -17.77
C GLN A 99 15.71 -16.38 -18.15
N GLY A 100 14.87 -15.35 -18.13
CA GLY A 100 13.46 -15.41 -18.53
C GLY A 100 12.46 -15.54 -17.37
N ALA A 101 12.91 -15.48 -16.11
CA ALA A 101 12.01 -15.53 -14.97
C ALA A 101 11.07 -14.31 -14.94
N GLN A 102 9.79 -14.54 -14.61
CA GLN A 102 8.85 -13.46 -14.35
C GLN A 102 9.04 -12.91 -12.94
N LEU A 103 9.00 -11.59 -12.78
CA LEU A 103 9.16 -10.92 -11.49
C LEU A 103 7.83 -10.42 -10.97
N TYR A 104 7.54 -10.71 -9.71
CA TYR A 104 6.37 -10.20 -9.00
C TYR A 104 6.83 -9.51 -7.73
N ALA A 105 6.45 -8.27 -7.51
CA ALA A 105 6.88 -7.51 -6.34
C ALA A 105 5.70 -6.98 -5.55
N ALA A 106 5.67 -7.25 -4.24
CA ALA A 106 4.65 -6.75 -3.34
C ALA A 106 5.17 -5.58 -2.50
N CYS A 107 4.41 -4.48 -2.43
CA CYS A 107 4.66 -3.36 -1.53
C CYS A 107 6.10 -2.83 -1.72
N GLY A 108 6.93 -2.82 -0.67
CA GLY A 108 8.33 -2.39 -0.72
C GLY A 108 9.24 -3.26 -1.59
N GLY A 109 8.81 -4.46 -2.00
CA GLY A 109 9.56 -5.28 -2.97
C GLY A 109 9.76 -4.59 -4.32
N SER A 110 8.88 -3.64 -4.68
CA SER A 110 9.04 -2.83 -5.90
C SER A 110 10.27 -1.92 -5.84
N LEU A 111 10.65 -1.44 -4.64
CA LEU A 111 11.89 -0.67 -4.44
C LEU A 111 13.12 -1.54 -4.64
N VAL A 112 13.05 -2.83 -4.30
CA VAL A 112 14.14 -3.79 -4.55
C VAL A 112 14.34 -4.01 -6.05
N LEU A 113 13.24 -4.13 -6.82
CA LEU A 113 13.33 -4.21 -8.28
C LEU A 113 13.84 -2.92 -8.91
N ALA A 114 13.44 -1.77 -8.38
CA ALA A 114 13.93 -0.47 -8.83
C ALA A 114 15.44 -0.31 -8.55
N GLU A 115 15.89 -0.69 -7.35
CA GLU A 115 17.31 -0.69 -6.95
C GLU A 115 18.15 -1.63 -7.82
N ALA A 116 17.59 -2.74 -8.29
CA ALA A 116 18.23 -3.65 -9.23
C ALA A 116 18.27 -3.12 -10.69
N GLY A 117 17.70 -1.93 -10.96
CA GLY A 117 17.62 -1.34 -12.30
C GLY A 117 16.58 -1.99 -13.21
N LEU A 118 15.73 -2.88 -12.67
CA LEU A 118 14.81 -3.71 -13.46
C LEU A 118 13.50 -3.00 -13.83
N LEU A 119 13.30 -1.79 -13.33
CA LEU A 119 12.12 -0.96 -13.60
C LEU A 119 12.44 0.32 -14.40
N ASP A 120 13.70 0.56 -14.73
CA ASP A 120 14.15 1.78 -15.41
C ASP A 120 13.42 2.02 -16.74
N GLY A 121 12.87 3.22 -16.93
CA GLY A 121 12.10 3.59 -18.12
C GLY A 121 10.71 2.94 -18.19
N GLY A 122 10.36 2.07 -17.24
CA GLY A 122 9.09 1.37 -17.17
C GLY A 122 8.05 2.05 -16.27
N GLN A 123 6.99 1.32 -15.98
CA GLN A 123 5.94 1.72 -15.06
C GLN A 123 5.99 0.84 -13.81
N ALA A 124 5.58 1.35 -12.66
CA ALA A 124 5.46 0.55 -11.44
C ALA A 124 4.34 1.06 -10.53
N THR A 125 3.99 0.24 -9.54
CA THR A 125 3.26 0.70 -8.35
C THR A 125 4.01 0.21 -7.11
N THR A 126 3.75 0.87 -5.99
CA THR A 126 4.27 0.52 -4.66
C THR A 126 3.21 0.86 -3.63
N HIS A 127 3.46 0.55 -2.36
CA HIS A 127 2.59 1.00 -1.27
C HIS A 127 2.61 2.53 -1.17
N SER A 128 1.46 3.15 -0.92
CA SER A 128 1.33 4.63 -0.92
C SER A 128 2.39 5.33 -0.08
N SER A 129 2.69 4.80 1.11
CA SER A 129 3.70 5.35 2.04
C SER A 129 5.13 5.35 1.51
N TYR A 130 5.43 4.54 0.48
CA TYR A 130 6.73 4.52 -0.19
C TYR A 130 6.76 5.37 -1.44
N ALA A 131 5.62 5.89 -1.93
CA ALA A 131 5.56 6.64 -3.17
C ALA A 131 6.45 7.90 -3.18
N PRO A 132 6.56 8.70 -2.09
CA PRO A 132 7.49 9.82 -2.05
C PRO A 132 8.95 9.38 -2.22
N LEU A 133 9.38 8.39 -1.42
CA LEU A 133 10.75 7.85 -1.50
C LEU A 133 11.05 7.25 -2.88
N PHE A 134 10.09 6.52 -3.45
CA PHE A 134 10.24 5.89 -4.75
C PHE A 134 10.47 6.93 -5.85
N ARG A 135 9.66 8.00 -5.89
CA ARG A 135 9.81 9.06 -6.90
C ARG A 135 11.13 9.81 -6.79
N ASP A 136 11.59 10.04 -5.56
CA ASP A 136 12.85 10.72 -5.29
C ASP A 136 14.05 9.88 -5.75
N GLN A 137 14.06 8.59 -5.41
CA GLN A 137 15.20 7.71 -5.68
C GLN A 137 15.21 7.12 -7.10
N TYR A 138 14.04 6.98 -7.74
CA TYR A 138 13.90 6.32 -9.04
C TYR A 138 13.07 7.17 -10.04
N PRO A 139 13.53 8.39 -10.41
CA PRO A 139 12.76 9.31 -11.25
C PRO A 139 12.54 8.83 -12.69
N ARG A 140 13.29 7.80 -13.14
CA ARG A 140 13.11 7.18 -14.47
C ARG A 140 11.93 6.20 -14.54
N VAL A 141 11.30 5.89 -13.40
CA VAL A 141 10.17 4.98 -13.32
C VAL A 141 8.88 5.78 -13.25
N THR A 142 7.93 5.50 -14.13
CA THR A 142 6.59 6.09 -14.06
C THR A 142 5.78 5.38 -12.97
N LEU A 143 5.66 6.02 -11.81
CA LEU A 143 4.94 5.45 -10.66
C LEU A 143 3.44 5.75 -10.71
N HIS A 144 2.63 4.70 -10.58
CA HIS A 144 1.16 4.72 -10.47
C HIS A 144 0.68 4.29 -9.07
N PRO A 145 0.84 5.14 -8.03
CA PRO A 145 0.49 4.78 -6.66
C PRO A 145 -1.03 4.60 -6.44
N GLU A 146 -1.87 4.96 -7.40
CA GLU A 146 -3.31 4.74 -7.37
C GLU A 146 -3.70 3.30 -7.72
N ARG A 147 -2.86 2.60 -8.49
CA ARG A 147 -3.14 1.26 -9.03
C ARG A 147 -2.67 0.17 -8.07
N ILE A 148 -3.44 -0.91 -8.00
CA ILE A 148 -3.08 -2.10 -7.20
C ILE A 148 -2.07 -2.96 -7.95
N LEU A 149 -2.26 -3.20 -9.24
CA LEU A 149 -1.34 -3.97 -10.09
C LEU A 149 -0.85 -3.10 -11.24
N VAL A 150 0.46 -3.11 -11.47
CA VAL A 150 1.09 -2.49 -12.64
C VAL A 150 2.03 -3.49 -13.29
N GLN A 151 1.89 -3.66 -14.59
CA GLN A 151 2.73 -4.55 -15.39
C GLN A 151 3.80 -3.73 -16.11
N ALA A 152 5.00 -4.29 -16.21
CA ALA A 152 6.17 -3.66 -16.80
C ALA A 152 7.07 -4.71 -17.49
N GLY A 153 8.11 -4.21 -18.15
CA GLY A 153 9.08 -5.01 -18.89
C GLY A 153 8.51 -5.60 -20.19
N PRO A 154 9.38 -6.13 -21.08
CA PRO A 154 8.95 -6.79 -22.31
C PRO A 154 7.99 -7.95 -22.01
N GLY A 155 6.89 -8.03 -22.75
CA GLY A 155 5.91 -9.11 -22.55
C GLY A 155 5.24 -9.12 -21.16
N HIS A 156 5.30 -8.01 -20.42
CA HIS A 156 4.64 -7.85 -19.12
C HIS A 156 5.15 -8.86 -18.08
N ASN A 157 6.46 -9.15 -18.16
CA ASN A 157 7.19 -10.11 -17.34
C ASN A 157 7.58 -9.58 -15.96
N VAL A 158 7.30 -8.31 -15.66
CA VAL A 158 7.38 -7.73 -14.32
C VAL A 158 6.01 -7.25 -13.88
N VAL A 159 5.62 -7.55 -12.64
CA VAL A 159 4.37 -7.05 -12.04
C VAL A 159 4.65 -6.53 -10.64
N CYS A 160 4.33 -5.26 -10.41
CA CYS A 160 4.38 -4.66 -9.08
C CYS A 160 2.96 -4.55 -8.51
N ALA A 161 2.84 -4.72 -7.20
CA ALA A 161 1.61 -4.50 -6.47
C ALA A 161 1.76 -3.56 -5.28
N GLY A 162 0.79 -2.67 -5.07
CA GLY A 162 0.76 -1.73 -3.96
C GLY A 162 -0.24 -2.15 -2.89
N GLY A 163 0.08 -1.93 -1.60
CA GLY A 163 -0.75 -2.37 -0.47
C GLY A 163 -0.26 -3.66 0.19
N ALA A 164 -0.51 -3.82 1.49
CA ALA A 164 -0.08 -5.01 2.22
C ALA A 164 -0.86 -6.28 1.81
N SER A 165 -2.17 -6.15 1.54
CA SER A 165 -3.05 -7.25 1.13
C SER A 165 -2.96 -7.60 -0.36
N SER A 166 -2.26 -6.81 -1.18
CA SER A 166 -2.25 -6.99 -2.64
C SER A 166 -1.44 -8.20 -3.14
N TRP A 167 -0.76 -8.91 -2.22
CA TRP A 167 -0.18 -10.23 -2.50
C TRP A 167 -1.25 -11.23 -2.99
N GLN A 168 -2.51 -11.08 -2.56
CA GLN A 168 -3.61 -11.91 -3.04
C GLN A 168 -3.91 -11.64 -4.53
N ASP A 169 -3.87 -10.38 -4.97
CA ASP A 169 -4.06 -10.01 -6.37
C ASP A 169 -2.92 -10.55 -7.24
N LEU A 170 -1.67 -10.47 -6.76
CA LEU A 170 -0.52 -11.09 -7.44
C LEU A 170 -0.67 -12.61 -7.55
N THR A 171 -1.13 -13.25 -6.47
CA THR A 171 -1.36 -14.70 -6.43
C THR A 171 -2.45 -15.12 -7.42
N LEU A 172 -3.59 -14.44 -7.41
CA LEU A 172 -4.68 -14.72 -8.34
C LEU A 172 -4.28 -14.42 -9.80
N LEU A 173 -3.46 -13.38 -10.03
CA LEU A 173 -2.91 -13.08 -11.37
C LEU A 173 -1.99 -14.21 -11.85
N LEU A 174 -1.11 -14.69 -10.98
CA LEU A 174 -0.19 -15.78 -11.29
C LEU A 174 -0.95 -17.07 -11.62
N ILE A 175 -1.95 -17.41 -10.81
CA ILE A 175 -2.83 -18.56 -11.05
C ILE A 175 -3.58 -18.38 -12.37
N ALA A 176 -4.15 -17.19 -12.64
CA ALA A 176 -4.85 -16.94 -13.89
C ALA A 176 -3.94 -17.12 -15.13
N ARG A 177 -2.68 -16.69 -15.04
CA ARG A 177 -1.69 -16.82 -16.12
C ARG A 177 -1.22 -18.27 -16.34
N ARG A 178 -1.12 -19.09 -15.29
CA ARG A 178 -0.55 -20.45 -15.37
C ARG A 178 -1.60 -21.56 -15.42
N ALA A 179 -2.75 -21.36 -14.80
CA ALA A 179 -3.83 -22.34 -14.64
C ALA A 179 -5.16 -21.91 -15.27
N GLY A 180 -5.23 -20.68 -15.83
CA GLY A 180 -6.43 -20.12 -16.43
C GLY A 180 -7.36 -19.41 -15.45
N THR A 181 -8.26 -18.60 -15.98
CA THR A 181 -9.16 -17.73 -15.21
C THR A 181 -10.17 -18.50 -14.36
N LYS A 182 -10.64 -19.67 -14.84
CA LYS A 182 -11.55 -20.54 -14.10
C LYS A 182 -10.95 -20.97 -12.76
N GLU A 183 -9.67 -21.34 -12.76
CA GLU A 183 -8.97 -21.77 -11.55
C GLU A 183 -8.71 -20.62 -10.58
N ALA A 184 -8.32 -19.45 -11.10
CA ALA A 184 -8.18 -18.25 -10.27
C ALA A 184 -9.51 -17.88 -9.57
N ILE A 185 -10.65 -17.97 -10.29
CA ILE A 185 -11.98 -17.75 -9.71
C ILE A 185 -12.28 -18.80 -8.64
N ARG A 186 -11.99 -20.08 -8.90
CA ARG A 186 -12.19 -21.16 -7.93
C ARG A 186 -11.40 -20.91 -6.64
N ILE A 187 -10.11 -20.61 -6.75
CA ILE A 187 -9.24 -20.29 -5.61
C ILE A 187 -9.72 -19.04 -4.87
N SER A 188 -10.16 -18.00 -5.59
CA SER A 188 -10.71 -16.79 -4.95
C SER A 188 -11.94 -17.10 -4.07
N LYS A 189 -12.80 -18.03 -4.49
CA LYS A 189 -13.98 -18.44 -3.71
C LYS A 189 -13.60 -19.29 -2.50
N ILE A 190 -12.62 -20.17 -2.63
CA ILE A 190 -12.16 -21.04 -1.52
C ILE A 190 -11.52 -20.23 -0.40
N PHE A 191 -10.65 -19.28 -0.75
CA PHE A 191 -9.90 -18.48 0.22
C PHE A 191 -10.55 -17.13 0.52
N LEU A 192 -11.73 -16.85 -0.05
CA LEU A 192 -12.42 -15.57 0.06
C LEU A 192 -11.55 -14.37 -0.37
N TYR A 193 -10.64 -14.59 -1.31
CA TYR A 193 -9.83 -13.51 -1.87
C TYR A 193 -10.67 -12.59 -2.73
N GLN A 194 -10.37 -11.30 -2.65
CA GLN A 194 -11.02 -10.27 -3.44
C GLN A 194 -9.99 -9.50 -4.24
N TRP A 195 -10.38 -9.13 -5.46
CA TRP A 195 -9.61 -8.17 -6.25
C TRP A 195 -9.82 -6.77 -5.69
N HIS A 196 -8.75 -6.03 -5.44
CA HIS A 196 -8.83 -4.65 -4.97
C HIS A 196 -9.15 -3.70 -6.14
N ARG A 197 -10.38 -3.77 -6.67
CA ARG A 197 -10.81 -3.00 -7.85
C ARG A 197 -10.83 -1.49 -7.64
N ASP A 198 -10.98 -1.05 -6.39
CA ASP A 198 -11.06 0.36 -6.03
C ASP A 198 -9.69 1.07 -6.01
N GLY A 199 -8.61 0.35 -6.30
CA GLY A 199 -7.26 0.90 -6.25
C GLY A 199 -6.75 1.10 -4.82
N GLN A 200 -5.67 1.87 -4.69
CA GLN A 200 -5.07 2.22 -3.40
C GLN A 200 -5.64 3.50 -2.78
N LEU A 201 -6.25 4.38 -3.59
CA LEU A 201 -6.69 5.71 -3.16
C LEU A 201 -7.62 5.71 -1.93
N PRO A 202 -8.59 4.77 -1.78
CA PRO A 202 -9.42 4.74 -0.58
C PRO A 202 -8.63 4.46 0.71
N TYR A 203 -7.46 3.83 0.61
CA TYR A 203 -6.63 3.44 1.75
C TYR A 203 -5.46 4.40 1.99
N ALA A 204 -5.08 5.17 0.97
CA ALA A 204 -3.93 6.07 1.03
C ALA A 204 -4.23 7.28 1.93
N SER A 205 -3.22 7.72 2.68
CA SER A 205 -3.22 9.06 3.26
C SER A 205 -2.68 10.05 2.23
N MET A 206 -3.35 11.19 2.08
CA MET A 206 -2.96 12.24 1.13
C MET A 206 -1.97 13.24 1.72
N ILE A 207 -1.79 13.25 3.03
CA ILE A 207 -0.90 14.18 3.74
C ILE A 207 0.15 13.37 4.47
N GLU A 208 1.30 13.27 3.81
CA GLU A 208 2.52 12.68 4.34
C GLU A 208 3.60 13.78 4.28
N ASN A 209 4.55 13.80 5.23
CA ASN A 209 5.63 14.81 5.38
C ASN A 209 5.23 16.16 6.04
N VAL A 210 5.03 16.13 7.35
CA VAL A 210 5.01 17.34 8.23
C VAL A 210 6.40 17.75 8.74
N SER A 211 7.44 16.97 8.45
CA SER A 211 8.82 17.25 8.90
C SER A 211 9.77 17.29 7.71
N HIS A 212 9.93 18.50 7.14
CA HIS A 212 10.79 18.78 5.97
C HIS A 212 11.78 19.93 6.25
N GLY A 213 11.98 20.30 7.52
CA GLY A 213 12.97 21.31 7.96
C GLY A 213 12.65 22.78 7.65
N ASP A 214 11.70 23.06 6.76
CA ASP A 214 11.22 24.43 6.49
C ASP A 214 10.25 24.90 7.58
N ALA A 215 10.77 25.56 8.62
CA ALA A 215 10.00 26.02 9.78
C ALA A 215 8.82 26.95 9.43
N VAL A 216 8.94 27.77 8.38
CA VAL A 216 7.85 28.65 7.94
C VAL A 216 6.70 27.82 7.40
N ILE A 217 7.00 26.82 6.56
CA ILE A 217 5.97 25.94 6.00
C ILE A 217 5.38 25.03 7.08
N VAL A 218 6.18 24.53 8.02
CA VAL A 218 5.68 23.75 9.17
C VAL A 218 4.67 24.57 9.98
N SER A 219 5.00 25.80 10.33
CA SER A 219 4.08 26.70 11.05
C SER A 219 2.78 26.96 10.27
N CYS A 220 2.88 27.12 8.95
CA CYS A 220 1.71 27.19 8.09
C CYS A 220 0.87 25.90 8.14
N GLN A 221 1.47 24.71 8.04
CA GLN A 221 0.74 23.43 8.13
C GLN A 221 0.01 23.25 9.48
N GLU A 222 0.67 23.60 10.59
CA GLU A 222 0.06 23.57 11.94
C GLU A 222 -1.13 24.53 12.08
N TRP A 223 -1.09 25.65 11.36
CA TRP A 223 -2.20 26.60 11.34
C TRP A 223 -3.35 26.08 10.45
N ILE A 224 -3.04 25.52 9.27
CA ILE A 224 -4.02 24.89 8.37
C ILE A 224 -4.79 23.81 9.11
N ALA A 225 -4.12 22.94 9.87
CA ALA A 225 -4.75 21.86 10.63
C ALA A 225 -5.87 22.31 11.58
N ARG A 226 -5.87 23.58 11.99
CA ARG A 226 -6.87 24.17 12.90
C ARG A 226 -7.90 25.06 12.21
N HIS A 227 -7.73 25.37 10.92
CA HIS A 227 -8.53 26.39 10.21
C HIS A 227 -8.87 25.99 8.77
N TYR A 228 -8.74 24.70 8.43
CA TYR A 228 -8.84 24.21 7.06
C TYR A 228 -10.20 24.49 6.41
N ASP A 229 -11.24 24.71 7.19
CA ASP A 229 -12.62 24.98 6.81
C ASP A 229 -12.83 26.39 6.24
N ARG A 230 -11.92 27.34 6.50
CA ARG A 230 -12.04 28.74 6.06
C ARG A 230 -11.93 28.93 4.55
N ALA A 231 -12.71 29.85 3.99
CA ALA A 231 -12.73 30.16 2.55
C ALA A 231 -11.49 30.97 2.08
N ASP A 232 -10.97 31.86 2.93
CA ASP A 232 -9.86 32.79 2.63
C ASP A 232 -8.47 32.25 3.02
N ILE A 233 -8.41 30.98 3.42
CA ILE A 233 -7.24 30.30 3.99
C ILE A 233 -5.94 30.53 3.21
N VAL A 234 -5.94 30.47 1.88
CA VAL A 234 -4.71 30.65 1.08
C VAL A 234 -4.14 32.05 1.23
N THR A 235 -5.01 33.08 1.23
CA THR A 235 -4.60 34.48 1.42
C THR A 235 -3.99 34.68 2.80
N GLU A 236 -4.61 34.09 3.82
CA GLU A 236 -4.13 34.18 5.20
C GLU A 236 -2.79 33.45 5.40
N LEU A 237 -2.57 32.32 4.72
CA LEU A 237 -1.28 31.62 4.74
C LEU A 237 -0.15 32.45 4.13
N VAL A 238 -0.39 33.10 3.00
CA VAL A 238 0.61 34.00 2.38
C VAL A 238 0.96 35.11 3.36
N ARG A 239 -0.04 35.75 3.99
CA ARG A 239 0.17 36.80 4.99
C ARG A 239 0.96 36.30 6.19
N ARG A 240 0.60 35.13 6.74
CA ARG A 240 1.29 34.50 7.90
C ARG A 240 2.72 34.09 7.59
N SER A 241 2.99 33.67 6.35
CA SER A 241 4.34 33.27 5.95
C SER A 241 5.33 34.45 5.90
N GLY A 242 4.83 35.69 5.78
CA GLY A 242 5.67 36.86 5.52
C GLY A 242 6.36 36.86 4.15
N LEU A 243 6.01 35.92 3.27
CA LEU A 243 6.63 35.74 1.96
C LEU A 243 5.74 36.29 0.84
N PRO A 244 6.32 36.83 -0.24
CA PRO A 244 5.58 37.07 -1.47
C PRO A 244 4.93 35.78 -1.99
N LYS A 245 3.70 35.86 -2.51
CA LYS A 245 2.89 34.70 -2.92
C LYS A 245 3.66 33.69 -3.78
N ARG A 246 4.39 34.15 -4.80
CA ARG A 246 5.16 33.28 -5.71
C ARG A 246 6.25 32.49 -4.96
N THR A 247 6.90 33.12 -3.99
CA THR A 247 7.92 32.49 -3.13
C THR A 247 7.28 31.48 -2.19
N PHE A 248 6.15 31.85 -1.57
CA PHE A 248 5.37 30.95 -0.73
C PHE A 248 4.93 29.70 -1.49
N ASP A 249 4.28 29.86 -2.65
CA ASP A 249 3.80 28.73 -3.47
C ASP A 249 4.94 27.76 -3.84
N ARG A 250 6.11 28.31 -4.23
CA ARG A 250 7.30 27.50 -4.57
C ARG A 250 7.85 26.75 -3.36
N ARG A 251 8.02 27.43 -2.22
CA ARG A 251 8.54 26.81 -0.98
C ARG A 251 7.57 25.76 -0.44
N PHE A 252 6.28 26.07 -0.41
CA PHE A 252 5.23 25.15 0.03
C PHE A 252 5.23 23.88 -0.83
N ARG A 253 5.35 24.01 -2.16
CA ARG A 253 5.43 22.86 -3.07
C ARG A 253 6.71 22.06 -2.92
N ALA A 254 7.85 22.71 -2.71
CA ALA A 254 9.12 22.01 -2.46
C ALA A 254 9.07 21.23 -1.14
N ALA A 255 8.45 21.79 -0.11
CA ALA A 255 8.33 21.20 1.22
C ALA A 255 7.30 20.05 1.31
N THR A 256 6.13 20.24 0.70
CA THR A 256 4.98 19.32 0.87
C THR A 256 4.69 18.46 -0.36
N GLY A 257 5.23 18.80 -1.52
CA GLY A 257 4.85 18.22 -2.82
C GLY A 257 3.58 18.80 -3.43
N TYR A 258 2.82 19.62 -2.69
CA TYR A 258 1.53 20.18 -3.12
C TYR A 258 1.60 21.70 -3.30
N SER A 259 0.77 22.24 -4.19
CA SER A 259 0.42 23.67 -4.08
C SER A 259 -0.39 23.91 -2.80
N PRO A 260 -0.39 25.13 -2.22
CA PRO A 260 -1.16 25.41 -1.01
C PRO A 260 -2.64 25.02 -1.12
N LEU A 261 -3.30 25.37 -2.23
CA LEU A 261 -4.71 25.02 -2.46
C LEU A 261 -4.92 23.49 -2.54
N ALA A 262 -4.05 22.77 -3.24
CA ALA A 262 -4.14 21.31 -3.35
C ALA A 262 -3.92 20.63 -1.99
N TYR A 263 -3.04 21.16 -1.15
CA TYR A 263 -2.81 20.66 0.21
C TYR A 263 -4.05 20.82 1.09
N ILE A 264 -4.68 22.01 1.05
CA ILE A 264 -5.92 22.27 1.80
C ILE A 264 -7.04 21.35 1.32
N GLN A 265 -7.18 21.17 0.00
CA GLN A 265 -8.16 20.24 -0.57
C GLN A 265 -7.91 18.80 -0.08
N ALA A 266 -6.67 18.33 -0.12
CA ALA A 266 -6.30 17.01 0.42
C ALA A 266 -6.65 16.89 1.90
N LEU A 267 -6.34 17.90 2.72
CA LEU A 267 -6.65 17.89 4.15
C LEU A 267 -8.15 17.81 4.40
N ARG A 268 -8.95 18.65 3.73
CA ARG A 268 -10.42 18.61 3.87
C ARG A 268 -10.99 17.25 3.49
N ILE A 269 -10.41 16.56 2.50
CA ILE A 269 -10.83 15.21 2.14
C ILE A 269 -10.38 14.19 3.20
N GLU A 270 -9.18 14.30 3.77
CA GLU A 270 -8.75 13.45 4.89
C GLU A 270 -9.65 13.62 6.12
N GLU A 271 -9.99 14.85 6.50
CA GLU A 271 -10.94 15.11 7.58
C GLU A 271 -12.33 14.54 7.26
N ALA A 272 -12.79 14.69 6.02
CA ALA A 272 -14.04 14.08 5.59
C ALA A 272 -13.99 12.54 5.68
N LYS A 273 -12.89 11.90 5.29
CA LYS A 273 -12.71 10.44 5.44
C LYS A 273 -12.87 10.03 6.90
N GLN A 274 -12.21 10.72 7.83
CA GLN A 274 -12.31 10.45 9.27
C GLN A 274 -13.75 10.59 9.80
N ILE A 275 -14.47 11.64 9.42
CA ILE A 275 -15.87 11.85 9.81
C ILE A 275 -16.76 10.74 9.21
N LEU A 276 -16.53 10.35 7.95
CA LEU A 276 -17.30 9.29 7.28
C LEU A 276 -17.08 7.91 7.91
N GLU A 277 -15.88 7.64 8.43
CA GLU A 277 -15.48 6.38 9.09
C GLU A 277 -16.06 6.24 10.49
N THR A 278 -16.14 7.35 11.23
CA THR A 278 -16.44 7.36 12.66
C THR A 278 -17.86 7.81 13.01
N SER A 279 -18.59 8.42 12.08
CA SER A 279 -19.91 9.01 12.34
C SER A 279 -20.99 8.61 11.32
N ALA A 280 -22.24 8.92 11.66
CA ALA A 280 -23.40 8.76 10.78
C ALA A 280 -23.85 10.07 10.10
N VAL A 281 -23.07 11.16 10.24
CA VAL A 281 -23.43 12.49 9.72
C VAL A 281 -23.76 12.43 8.22
N PRO A 282 -24.83 13.06 7.71
CA PRO A 282 -25.14 13.02 6.27
C PRO A 282 -23.99 13.57 5.41
N VAL A 283 -23.75 12.98 4.23
CA VAL A 283 -22.63 13.36 3.34
C VAL A 283 -22.61 14.86 3.03
N ASP A 284 -23.77 15.49 2.85
CA ASP A 284 -23.87 16.93 2.61
C ASP A 284 -23.45 17.78 3.81
N ALA A 285 -23.73 17.30 5.03
CA ALA A 285 -23.30 17.97 6.26
C ALA A 285 -21.79 17.83 6.46
N VAL A 286 -21.20 16.66 6.15
CA VAL A 286 -19.74 16.47 6.17
C VAL A 286 -19.06 17.44 5.20
N GLY A 287 -19.59 17.61 3.99
CA GLY A 287 -19.06 18.56 3.02
C GLY A 287 -19.01 20.00 3.57
N ARG A 288 -20.07 20.45 4.23
CA ARG A 288 -20.13 21.77 4.88
C ARG A 288 -19.15 21.89 6.04
N GLU A 289 -19.07 20.86 6.88
CA GLU A 289 -18.17 20.81 8.04
C GLU A 289 -16.69 20.94 7.65
N VAL A 290 -16.29 20.36 6.51
CA VAL A 290 -14.91 20.49 6.00
C VAL A 290 -14.70 21.69 5.06
N GLY A 291 -15.66 22.62 4.99
CA GLY A 291 -15.50 23.91 4.30
C GLY A 291 -15.93 23.94 2.82
N TYR A 292 -16.87 23.10 2.39
CA TYR A 292 -17.50 23.19 1.07
C TYR A 292 -18.97 23.62 1.17
N GLU A 293 -19.31 24.73 0.51
CA GLU A 293 -20.70 25.21 0.38
C GLU A 293 -21.49 24.39 -0.64
N ASP A 294 -20.88 24.11 -1.80
CA ASP A 294 -21.47 23.28 -2.84
C ASP A 294 -21.16 21.79 -2.63
N ALA A 295 -22.20 21.04 -2.26
CA ALA A 295 -22.09 19.62 -2.02
C ALA A 295 -21.80 18.80 -3.30
N ALA A 296 -22.09 19.32 -4.49
CA ALA A 296 -21.71 18.66 -5.75
C ALA A 296 -20.20 18.78 -5.98
N SER A 297 -19.61 19.95 -5.73
CA SER A 297 -18.16 20.18 -5.77
C SER A 297 -17.42 19.30 -4.78
N PHE A 298 -17.91 19.20 -3.53
CA PHE A 298 -17.34 18.28 -2.54
C PHE A 298 -17.34 16.84 -3.04
N ARG A 299 -18.48 16.32 -3.51
CA ARG A 299 -18.58 14.94 -4.00
C ARG A 299 -17.65 14.66 -5.19
N ARG A 300 -17.53 15.60 -6.13
CA ARG A 300 -16.62 15.48 -7.28
C ARG A 300 -15.17 15.42 -6.82
N LEU A 301 -14.78 16.30 -5.91
CA LEU A 301 -13.42 16.37 -5.40
C LEU A 301 -13.06 15.14 -4.55
N PHE A 302 -13.97 14.73 -3.66
CA PHE A 302 -13.82 13.52 -2.86
C PHE A 302 -13.62 12.29 -3.75
N ARG A 303 -14.48 12.10 -4.77
CA ARG A 303 -14.34 10.98 -5.71
C ARG A 303 -13.00 11.00 -6.43
N ARG A 304 -12.53 12.18 -6.86
CA ARG A 304 -11.25 12.33 -7.55
C ARG A 304 -10.07 11.96 -6.65
N LEU A 305 -10.09 12.38 -5.39
CA LEU A 305 -8.95 12.22 -4.48
C LEU A 305 -8.95 10.89 -3.70
N ALA A 306 -10.12 10.44 -3.23
CA ALA A 306 -10.30 9.19 -2.50
C ALA A 306 -10.62 7.98 -3.40
N GLY A 307 -10.84 8.18 -4.70
CA GLY A 307 -11.09 7.12 -5.68
C GLY A 307 -12.53 6.59 -5.71
N MET A 308 -13.43 7.03 -4.82
CA MET A 308 -14.83 6.58 -4.76
C MET A 308 -15.76 7.63 -4.16
N ALA A 309 -17.07 7.44 -4.29
CA ALA A 309 -18.03 8.40 -3.72
C ALA A 309 -18.03 8.35 -2.18
N PRO A 310 -18.32 9.47 -1.47
CA PRO A 310 -18.33 9.51 -0.01
C PRO A 310 -19.22 8.44 0.66
N GLY A 311 -20.38 8.16 0.07
CA GLY A 311 -21.31 7.15 0.60
C GLY A 311 -20.77 5.72 0.45
N ASP A 312 -20.05 5.44 -0.64
CA ASP A 312 -19.41 4.15 -0.87
C ASP A 312 -18.21 3.98 0.08
N TYR A 313 -17.44 5.05 0.26
CA TYR A 313 -16.34 5.13 1.22
C TYR A 313 -16.81 4.80 2.64
N ARG A 314 -17.88 5.45 3.11
CA ARG A 314 -18.49 5.13 4.41
C ARG A 314 -18.85 3.65 4.51
N ARG A 315 -19.57 3.09 3.52
CA ARG A 315 -19.99 1.67 3.58
C ARG A 315 -18.78 0.74 3.61
N LYS A 316 -17.72 1.07 2.90
CA LYS A 316 -16.49 0.27 2.81
C LYS A 316 -15.73 0.21 4.13
N PHE A 317 -15.60 1.34 4.82
CA PHE A 317 -14.79 1.41 6.05
C PHE A 317 -15.60 1.32 7.35
N ARG A 318 -16.94 1.35 7.28
CA ARG A 318 -17.79 1.14 8.44
C ARG A 318 -17.59 -0.29 8.98
N PRO A 319 -17.16 -0.44 10.25
CA PRO A 319 -17.02 -1.76 10.85
C PRO A 319 -18.35 -2.51 10.88
N PRO A 320 -18.34 -3.86 10.80
CA PRO A 320 -19.56 -4.63 10.91
C PRO A 320 -20.23 -4.43 12.28
N ASN A 321 -21.56 -4.61 12.33
CA ASN A 321 -22.36 -4.36 13.54
C ASN A 321 -21.86 -5.09 14.78
N ILE A 322 -21.25 -6.27 14.62
CA ILE A 322 -20.66 -7.02 15.73
C ILE A 322 -19.56 -6.24 16.46
N VAL A 323 -18.75 -5.46 15.73
CA VAL A 323 -17.70 -4.59 16.30
C VAL A 323 -18.31 -3.35 16.95
N LEU A 324 -19.35 -2.78 16.33
CA LEU A 324 -20.00 -1.56 16.84
C LEU A 324 -20.77 -1.82 18.15
N LYS A 325 -21.43 -2.97 18.28
CA LYS A 325 -22.13 -3.36 19.51
C LYS A 325 -21.17 -3.58 20.69
N ALA A 326 -20.00 -4.20 20.45
CA ALA A 326 -19.00 -4.42 21.50
C ALA A 326 -18.44 -3.11 22.09
N LYS A 327 -18.34 -2.03 21.29
CA LYS A 327 -17.96 -0.71 21.79
C LYS A 327 -19.03 -0.06 22.66
N GLN A 328 -20.30 -0.34 22.43
CA GLN A 328 -21.41 0.21 23.21
C GLN A 328 -21.51 -0.48 24.57
N THR A 329 -21.30 -1.80 24.64
CA THR A 329 -21.29 -2.55 25.90
C THR A 329 -20.06 -2.21 26.75
N ALA A 330 -18.87 -2.03 26.15
CA ALA A 330 -17.66 -1.62 26.87
C ALA A 330 -17.75 -0.20 27.46
N LYS A 331 -18.53 0.71 26.85
CA LYS A 331 -18.83 2.05 27.42
C LYS A 331 -19.87 2.02 28.54
N ALA A 332 -20.62 0.93 28.68
CA ALA A 332 -21.73 0.80 29.64
C ALA A 332 -21.37 0.00 30.92
N SER A 333 -20.13 -0.48 31.06
CA SER A 333 -19.67 -1.10 32.30
C SER A 333 -19.43 -0.01 33.36
N PRO A 334 -20.11 -0.05 34.52
CA PRO A 334 -19.85 0.89 35.60
C PRO A 334 -18.47 0.58 36.19
N THR A 335 -17.70 1.62 36.45
CA THR A 335 -16.49 1.57 37.28
C THR A 335 -16.82 0.83 38.57
N LEU A 336 -16.29 -0.37 38.74
CA LEU A 336 -16.31 -1.07 40.03
C LEU A 336 -15.54 -0.19 41.01
N SER A 337 -16.28 0.59 41.80
CA SER A 337 -15.78 1.18 43.03
C SER A 337 -15.36 0.03 43.94
N LEU A 338 -14.05 -0.20 44.04
CA LEU A 338 -13.46 -0.93 45.15
C LEU A 338 -13.82 -0.16 46.41
N GLN A 339 -14.86 -0.60 47.12
CA GLN A 339 -15.03 -0.25 48.53
C GLN A 339 -14.04 -1.12 49.30
N GLU A 340 -13.06 -0.46 49.92
CA GLU A 340 -12.24 -1.04 50.97
C GLU A 340 -13.15 -1.46 52.14
N GLY A 341 -12.98 -2.71 52.56
CA GLY A 341 -13.54 -3.31 53.77
C GLY A 341 -12.61 -4.41 54.22
#